data_AF-A0A972P4N9-F1
#
_entry.id   AF-A0A972P4N9-F1
#
_cell.length_a   1.000
_cell.length_b   1.000
_cell.length_c   1.000
_cell.angle_alpha   90.00
_cell.angle_beta   90.00
_cell.angle_gamma   90.00
#
_symmetry.space_group_name_H-M   'P 1'
#
loop_
_entity.id
_entity.type
_entity.pdbx_description
1 polymer ?
#
loop_
_entity_poly.entity_id
_entity_poly.type
_entity_poly.pdbx_seq_one_letter_code
_entity_poly.pdbx_strand_id
1 'polypeptide(L)'
;MASNAKGIRLSQKEIWQKKLEKRLAELAAKGIEGTAAARDAVVRALKARVREANGRLAAIDAKDKKTADKKETKARKLAEAKTEKKKGEAPPPVEEKTSKSKKKKEEKAEKKEGAAKEKKPKAKE
;
A
#
# COMPACT_ATOMS: atom_id res chain seq x y z
N MET A 1 -5.56 -6.27 -0.80
CA MET A 1 -4.74 -5.94 -2.00
C MET A 1 -5.19 -4.61 -2.59
N ALA A 2 -4.27 -3.80 -3.11
CA ALA A 2 -4.58 -2.45 -3.65
C ALA A 2 -5.53 -2.46 -4.86
N SER A 3 -5.51 -3.53 -5.65
CA SER A 3 -6.37 -3.76 -6.82
C SER A 3 -7.86 -3.77 -6.48
N ASN A 4 -8.26 -4.48 -5.41
CA ASN A 4 -9.66 -4.54 -4.98
C ASN A 4 -10.18 -3.17 -4.50
N ALA A 5 -9.32 -2.39 -3.85
CA ALA A 5 -9.68 -1.06 -3.38
C ALA A 5 -9.93 -0.07 -4.54
N LYS A 6 -9.16 -0.18 -5.63
CA LYS A 6 -9.36 0.67 -6.82
C LYS A 6 -10.69 0.36 -7.51
N GLY A 7 -11.01 -0.92 -7.72
CA GLY A 7 -12.27 -1.35 -8.32
C GLY A 7 -13.49 -0.85 -7.55
N ILE A 8 -13.52 -1.04 -6.23
CA ILE A 8 -14.62 -0.57 -5.37
C ILE A 8 -14.79 0.96 -5.47
N ARG A 9 -13.69 1.72 -5.53
CA ARG A 9 -13.75 3.18 -5.64
C ARG A 9 -14.30 3.64 -6.99
N LEU A 10 -13.99 2.93 -8.08
CA LEU A 10 -14.58 3.19 -9.39
C LEU A 10 -16.09 2.94 -9.37
N SER A 11 -16.53 1.79 -8.86
CA SER A 11 -17.96 1.48 -8.74
C SER A 11 -18.70 2.49 -7.84
N GLN A 12 -18.10 2.90 -6.72
CA GLN A 12 -18.68 3.95 -5.85
C GLN A 12 -18.84 5.28 -6.59
N LYS A 13 -17.82 5.68 -7.36
CA LYS A 13 -17.87 6.89 -8.19
C LYS A 13 -19.02 6.83 -9.20
N GLU A 14 -19.17 5.72 -9.91
CA GLU A 14 -20.26 5.53 -10.89
C GLU A 14 -21.63 5.60 -10.22
N ILE A 15 -21.79 4.98 -9.05
CA ILE A 15 -23.05 5.05 -8.28
C ILE A 15 -23.36 6.50 -7.90
N TRP A 16 -22.38 7.28 -7.46
CA TRP A 16 -22.59 8.68 -7.11
C TRP A 16 -22.86 9.55 -8.33
N GLN A 17 -22.25 9.28 -9.48
CA GLN A 17 -22.53 9.95 -10.74
C GLN A 17 -23.97 9.70 -11.20
N LYS A 18 -24.41 8.44 -11.21
CA LYS A 18 -25.80 8.09 -11.54
C LYS A 18 -26.81 8.75 -10.59
N LYS A 19 -26.49 8.84 -9.30
CA LYS A 19 -27.33 9.57 -8.32
C LYS A 19 -27.36 11.07 -8.59
N LEU A 20 -26.22 11.65 -8.98
CA LEU A 20 -26.12 13.07 -9.33
C LEU A 20 -26.96 13.39 -10.56
N GLU A 21 -26.86 12.58 -11.61
CA GLU A 21 -27.64 12.73 -12.84
C GLU A 21 -29.14 12.63 -12.58
N LYS A 22 -29.57 11.62 -11.81
CA LYS A 22 -30.97 11.48 -11.40
C LYS A 22 -31.47 12.73 -10.66
N ARG A 23 -30.68 13.25 -9.71
CA ARG A 23 -31.06 14.44 -8.96
C ARG A 23 -31.12 15.69 -9.83
N LEU A 24 -30.21 15.83 -10.79
CA LEU A 24 -30.24 16.94 -11.74
C LEU A 24 -31.45 16.85 -12.66
N ALA A 25 -31.83 15.66 -13.12
CA ALA A 25 -33.04 15.45 -13.91
C ALA A 25 -34.32 15.78 -13.11
N GLU A 26 -34.39 15.39 -11.84
CA GLU A 26 -35.50 15.77 -10.94
C GLU A 26 -35.62 17.29 -10.75
N LEU A 27 -34.48 17.99 -10.67
CA LEU A 27 -34.45 19.45 -10.52
C LEU A 27 -34.84 20.14 -11.83
N ALA A 28 -34.35 19.66 -12.97
CA ALA A 28 -34.72 20.15 -14.29
C ALA A 28 -36.23 19.99 -14.56
N ALA A 29 -36.81 18.84 -14.16
CA ALA A 29 -38.26 18.61 -14.25
C ALA A 29 -39.09 19.59 -13.40
N LYS A 30 -38.47 20.22 -12.39
CA LYS A 30 -39.08 21.28 -11.55
C LYS A 30 -38.73 22.68 -12.04
N GLY A 31 -38.05 22.82 -13.17
CA GLY A 31 -37.57 24.10 -13.71
C GLY A 31 -36.36 24.68 -12.96
N ILE A 32 -35.71 23.91 -12.09
CA ILE A 32 -34.56 24.35 -11.30
C ILE A 32 -33.28 23.90 -12.02
N GLU A 33 -32.59 24.84 -12.66
CA GLU A 33 -31.37 24.56 -13.43
C GLU A 33 -30.21 25.49 -13.08
N GLY A 34 -29.05 25.24 -13.70
CA GLY A 34 -27.86 26.09 -13.60
C GLY A 34 -27.39 26.32 -12.17
N THR A 35 -27.29 27.59 -11.77
CA THR A 35 -26.80 28.02 -10.46
C THR A 35 -27.74 27.62 -9.32
N ALA A 36 -29.05 27.58 -9.56
CA ALA A 36 -30.04 27.15 -8.55
C ALA A 36 -29.88 25.65 -8.26
N ALA A 37 -29.76 24.82 -9.30
CA ALA A 37 -29.48 23.39 -9.13
C ALA A 37 -28.10 23.14 -8.50
N ALA A 38 -27.10 23.98 -8.78
CA ALA A 38 -25.78 23.89 -8.16
C ALA A 38 -25.77 24.24 -6.66
N ARG A 39 -26.76 25.01 -6.18
CA ARG A 39 -26.94 25.36 -4.77
C ARG A 39 -27.64 24.26 -3.97
N ASP A 40 -28.35 23.33 -4.63
CA ASP A 40 -28.99 22.19 -3.97
C ASP A 40 -27.96 21.39 -3.13
N ALA A 41 -28.30 21.17 -1.85
CA ALA A 41 -27.39 20.56 -0.90
C ALA A 41 -27.02 19.11 -1.29
N VAL A 42 -27.96 18.38 -1.90
CA VAL A 42 -27.74 17.00 -2.35
C VAL A 42 -26.80 16.97 -3.54
N VAL A 43 -27.00 17.85 -4.52
CA VAL A 43 -26.10 18.03 -5.68
C VAL A 43 -24.68 18.37 -5.21
N ARG A 44 -24.53 19.29 -4.25
CA ARG A 44 -23.22 19.66 -3.68
C ARG A 44 -22.55 18.48 -2.98
N ALA A 45 -23.29 17.76 -2.14
CA ALA A 45 -22.78 16.60 -1.43
C ALA A 45 -22.34 15.47 -2.39
N LEU A 46 -23.14 15.19 -3.43
CA LEU A 46 -22.81 14.18 -4.44
C LEU A 46 -21.56 14.58 -5.24
N LYS A 47 -21.46 15.84 -5.68
CA LYS A 47 -20.25 16.36 -6.35
C LYS A 47 -19.02 16.26 -5.45
N ALA A 48 -19.14 16.55 -4.15
CA ALA A 48 -18.05 16.42 -3.19
C ALA A 48 -17.56 14.96 -3.09
N ARG A 49 -18.48 13.99 -2.98
CA ARG A 49 -18.12 12.56 -2.95
C ARG A 49 -17.42 12.09 -4.22
N VAL A 50 -17.87 12.56 -5.39
CA VAL A 50 -17.20 12.26 -6.67
C VAL A 50 -15.79 12.83 -6.72
N ARG A 51 -15.58 14.06 -6.24
CA ARG A 51 -14.24 14.68 -6.15
C ARG A 51 -13.32 13.91 -5.19
N GLU A 52 -13.84 13.50 -4.04
CA GLU A 52 -13.10 12.70 -3.08
C GLU A 52 -12.69 11.33 -3.67
N ALA A 53 -13.59 10.68 -4.41
CA ALA A 53 -13.30 9.44 -5.14
C ALA A 53 -12.14 9.64 -6.13
N ASN A 54 -12.21 10.70 -6.94
CA ASN A 54 -11.18 11.04 -7.92
C ASN A 54 -9.84 11.31 -7.25
N GLY A 55 -9.81 12.06 -6.15
CA GLY A 55 -8.58 12.32 -5.39
C GLY A 55 -7.94 11.02 -4.88
N ARG A 56 -8.74 10.08 -4.39
CA ARG A 56 -8.24 8.76 -3.96
C ARG A 56 -7.72 7.93 -5.13
N LEU A 57 -8.42 7.92 -6.26
CA LEU A 57 -7.99 7.20 -7.46
C LEU A 57 -6.65 7.76 -7.98
N ALA A 58 -6.52 9.10 -8.05
CA ALA A 58 -5.28 9.74 -8.45
C ALA A 58 -4.11 9.41 -7.50
N ALA A 59 -4.36 9.34 -6.19
CA ALA A 59 -3.35 8.92 -5.21
C ALA A 59 -2.92 7.46 -5.39
N ILE A 60 -3.85 6.56 -5.77
CA ILE A 60 -3.53 5.17 -6.11
C ILE A 60 -2.67 5.15 -7.38
N ASP A 61 -3.08 5.86 -8.43
CA ASP A 61 -2.32 5.92 -9.69
C ASP A 61 -0.91 6.48 -9.49
N ALA A 62 -0.76 7.51 -8.65
CA ALA A 62 0.55 8.06 -8.29
C ALA A 62 1.44 7.05 -7.53
N LYS A 63 0.84 6.21 -6.67
CA LYS A 63 1.57 5.13 -5.98
C LYS A 63 1.95 4.01 -6.94
N ASP A 64 1.08 3.66 -7.87
CA ASP A 64 1.35 2.64 -8.88
C ASP A 64 2.51 3.05 -9.78
N LYS A 65 2.53 4.30 -10.26
CA LYS A 65 3.65 4.88 -11.02
C LYS A 65 4.98 4.81 -10.26
N LYS A 66 5.01 5.33 -9.03
CA LYS A 66 6.22 5.26 -8.17
C LYS A 66 6.69 3.83 -7.93
N THR A 67 5.78 2.85 -7.92
CA THR A 67 6.11 1.44 -7.74
C THR A 67 6.68 0.84 -9.03
N ALA A 68 6.17 1.24 -10.20
CA ALA A 68 6.74 0.87 -11.49
C ALA A 68 8.18 1.42 -11.63
N ASP A 69 8.40 2.70 -11.34
CA ASP A 69 9.74 3.32 -11.41
C ASP A 69 10.74 2.62 -10.47
N LYS A 70 10.30 2.25 -9.27
CA LYS A 70 11.11 1.46 -8.33
C LYS A 70 11.42 0.06 -8.83
N LYS A 71 10.51 -0.58 -9.58
CA LYS A 71 10.76 -1.90 -10.17
C LYS A 71 11.77 -1.81 -11.31
N GLU A 72 11.65 -0.81 -12.18
CA GLU A 72 12.58 -0.58 -13.28
C GLU A 72 13.99 -0.25 -12.78
N THR A 73 14.11 0.66 -11.81
CA THR A 73 15.41 1.00 -11.21
C THR A 73 16.04 -0.18 -10.49
N LYS A 74 15.26 -1.00 -9.77
CA LYS A 74 15.76 -2.25 -9.18
C LYS A 74 16.17 -3.27 -10.24
N ALA A 75 15.40 -3.43 -11.31
CA ALA A 75 15.72 -4.34 -12.40
C ALA A 75 17.02 -3.94 -13.11
N ARG A 76 17.19 -2.63 -13.37
CA ARG A 76 18.42 -2.08 -13.95
C ARG A 76 19.63 -2.31 -13.03
N LYS A 77 19.53 -1.98 -11.74
CA LYS A 77 20.61 -2.23 -10.77
C LYS A 77 20.95 -3.71 -10.62
N LEU A 78 19.95 -4.59 -10.64
CA LEU A 78 20.18 -6.04 -10.63
C LEU A 78 20.87 -6.53 -11.91
N ALA A 79 20.53 -5.95 -13.07
CA ALA A 79 21.17 -6.27 -14.33
C ALA A 79 22.64 -5.80 -14.33
N GLU A 80 22.91 -4.57 -13.90
CA GLU A 80 24.26 -4.01 -13.76
C GLU A 80 25.12 -4.85 -12.79
N ALA A 81 24.57 -5.23 -11.64
CA ALA A 81 25.26 -6.11 -10.68
C ALA A 81 25.52 -7.53 -11.20
N LYS A 82 24.68 -8.04 -12.11
CA LYS A 82 24.90 -9.34 -12.76
C LYS A 82 25.93 -9.26 -13.88
N THR A 83 26.04 -8.14 -14.58
CA THR A 83 27.07 -7.90 -15.59
C THR A 83 28.45 -7.67 -14.98
N GLU A 84 28.55 -6.99 -13.83
CA GLU A 84 29.82 -6.87 -13.11
C GLU A 84 30.33 -8.22 -12.59
N LYS A 85 29.43 -9.08 -12.08
CA LYS A 85 29.80 -10.44 -11.65
C LYS A 85 30.27 -11.34 -12.80
N LYS A 86 29.83 -11.09 -14.04
CA LYS A 86 30.26 -11.86 -15.23
C LYS A 86 31.57 -11.37 -15.86
N LYS A 87 32.07 -10.19 -15.48
CA LYS A 87 33.40 -9.69 -15.91
C LYS A 87 34.55 -10.17 -15.01
N GLY A 88 34.25 -10.86 -13.91
CA GLY A 88 35.24 -11.39 -12.96
C GLY A 88 35.53 -12.88 -13.06
N GLU A 89 34.96 -13.61 -14.04
CA GLU A 89 35.14 -15.06 -14.16
C GLU A 89 36.04 -15.40 -15.36
N ALA A 90 37.35 -15.39 -15.10
CA ALA A 90 38.33 -16.22 -15.78
C ALA A 90 38.96 -17.16 -14.71
N PRO A 91 39.05 -18.49 -14.93
CA PRO A 91 39.56 -19.47 -13.93
C PRO A 91 41.09 -19.76 -14.14
N PRO A 92 41.75 -20.68 -13.38
CA PRO A 92 42.08 -20.80 -11.94
C PRO A 92 43.63 -20.93 -11.73
N PRO A 93 44.28 -21.30 -10.57
CA PRO A 93 44.16 -22.60 -9.89
C PRO A 93 44.19 -22.61 -8.33
N VAL A 94 43.91 -23.82 -7.83
CA VAL A 94 43.82 -24.46 -6.52
C VAL A 94 44.86 -24.16 -5.40
N GLU A 95 44.50 -24.66 -4.19
CA GLU A 95 45.27 -24.90 -2.94
C GLU A 95 45.12 -23.78 -1.87
N GLU A 96 44.79 -23.99 -0.60
CA GLU A 96 44.76 -25.18 0.24
C GLU A 96 43.89 -24.93 1.51
N LYS A 97 43.07 -25.92 1.85
CA LYS A 97 42.86 -26.53 3.18
C LYS A 97 42.69 -25.66 4.46
N THR A 98 41.62 -26.07 5.17
CA THR A 98 41.51 -26.22 6.65
C THR A 98 41.25 -25.00 7.54
N SER A 99 40.02 -24.88 8.03
CA SER A 99 39.73 -24.74 9.48
C SER A 99 38.21 -24.67 9.75
N LYS A 100 37.51 -25.77 9.48
CA LYS A 100 36.27 -26.09 10.20
C LYS A 100 36.67 -26.72 11.54
N SER A 101 36.62 -25.97 12.63
CA SER A 101 36.41 -26.57 13.97
C SER A 101 35.85 -25.57 14.97
N LYS A 102 34.57 -25.79 15.27
CA LYS A 102 34.01 -25.84 16.63
C LYS A 102 34.43 -24.70 17.59
N LYS A 103 33.67 -23.60 17.61
CA LYS A 103 33.43 -22.84 18.84
C LYS A 103 32.11 -22.06 18.73
N LYS A 104 31.28 -22.14 19.78
CA LYS A 104 29.93 -21.56 19.96
C LYS A 104 28.72 -22.39 19.54
N LYS A 105 28.55 -23.54 20.19
CA LYS A 105 27.20 -24.06 20.51
C LYS A 105 27.26 -24.63 21.93
N GLU A 106 27.38 -23.75 22.93
CA GLU A 106 27.27 -24.04 24.37
C GLU A 106 27.65 -22.75 25.14
N GLU A 107 26.71 -21.78 25.25
CA GLU A 107 26.66 -20.74 26.31
C GLU A 107 25.52 -19.74 26.01
N LYS A 108 24.26 -20.20 26.04
CA LYS A 108 23.12 -19.31 26.34
C LYS A 108 21.85 -20.06 26.76
N ALA A 109 22.02 -21.26 27.31
CA ALA A 109 21.07 -21.88 28.22
C ALA A 109 21.76 -21.82 29.60
N GLU A 110 21.02 -21.48 30.65
CA GLU A 110 21.51 -21.30 32.04
C GLU A 110 22.38 -20.06 32.32
N LYS A 111 21.73 -18.90 32.32
CA LYS A 111 21.93 -17.95 33.42
C LYS A 111 20.60 -17.24 33.73
N LYS A 112 19.87 -17.85 34.67
CA LYS A 112 19.09 -17.22 35.75
C LYS A 112 17.92 -16.33 35.30
N GLU A 113 16.65 -16.76 35.35
CA GLU A 113 15.94 -17.36 36.50
C GLU A 113 16.23 -16.58 37.80
N GLY A 114 15.33 -15.68 38.18
CA GLY A 114 15.42 -14.95 39.44
C GLY A 114 14.78 -13.56 39.47
N ALA A 115 13.48 -13.43 39.17
CA ALA A 115 12.57 -12.41 39.72
C ALA A 115 11.16 -12.71 39.18
N ALA A 116 10.42 -13.60 39.84
CA ALA A 116 9.44 -13.19 40.86
C ALA A 116 8.33 -12.34 40.22
N LYS A 117 7.26 -12.99 39.74
CA LYS A 117 6.06 -13.39 40.49
C LYS A 117 5.11 -12.21 40.75
N GLU A 118 3.86 -12.47 40.36
CA GLU A 118 2.62 -11.97 40.96
C GLU A 118 2.35 -10.46 40.77
N LYS A 119 1.24 -10.00 40.21
CA LYS A 119 -0.14 -10.24 40.68
C LYS A 119 -1.17 -9.92 39.59
N LYS A 120 -1.95 -10.92 39.19
CA LYS A 120 -3.41 -10.81 38.99
C LYS A 120 -4.04 -11.69 40.09
N PRO A 121 -5.34 -11.59 40.46
CA PRO A 121 -6.39 -10.62 40.09
C PRO A 121 -7.22 -10.15 41.32
N LYS A 122 -8.27 -9.32 41.09
CA LYS A 122 -9.60 -9.20 41.77
C LYS A 122 -10.08 -7.74 41.60
N ALA A 123 -11.17 -7.45 40.90
CA ALA A 123 -12.59 -7.68 41.22
C ALA A 123 -13.09 -6.89 42.45
N LYS A 124 -14.25 -6.23 42.26
CA LYS A 124 -15.00 -5.27 43.12
C LYS A 124 -14.55 -3.81 42.88
N GLU A 125 -15.46 -2.87 42.61
CA GLU A 125 -16.82 -2.68 43.13
C GLU A 125 -17.77 -2.13 42.06
#